data_AF-A0A7I9UWQ4-F1
#
_entry.id   AF-A0A7I9UWQ4-F1
#
_cell.length_a   1.000
_cell.length_b   1.000
_cell.length_c   1.000
_cell.angle_alpha   90.00
_cell.angle_beta   90.00
_cell.angle_gamma   90.00
#
_symmetry.space_group_name_H-M   'P 1'
#
loop_
_entity.id
_entity.type
_entity.pdbx_description
1 polymer ?
#
loop_
_entity_poly.entity_id
_entity_poly.type
_entity_poly.pdbx_seq_one_letter_code
_entity_poly.pdbx_strand_id
1 'polypeptide(L)'
;MDTVTLGPDDGELVLTTDKTGPAAKTGHRLTITFSDWTGTVDFDGTEPTAVSLTVVLESLTVLSGEGGLTPMTAPEKAMARTNALKSLKASKFPQITYRSTGVSPVDGGYRLDGELTVAGKTIGKQVDVTVGETGSGWDVAAATTVSHKAVGLKPYSLAMGALKVADEVGLRFHAAVSK
;
A
#
# COMPACT_ATOMS: atom_id res chain seq x y z
N MET A 1 25.47 -3.84 12.67
CA MET A 1 24.46 -3.86 11.61
C MET A 1 23.17 -3.95 12.35
N ASP A 2 22.49 -2.83 12.42
CA ASP A 2 21.36 -2.64 13.34
C ASP A 2 20.09 -2.64 12.50
N THR A 3 19.02 -3.23 13.01
CA THR A 3 17.74 -3.31 12.30
C THR A 3 16.67 -2.61 13.12
N VAL A 4 16.00 -1.66 12.50
CA VAL A 4 14.78 -1.04 13.02
C VAL A 4 13.58 -1.77 12.43
N THR A 5 12.61 -2.11 13.27
CA THR A 5 11.33 -2.70 12.84
C THR A 5 10.22 -1.70 13.09
N LEU A 6 9.32 -1.55 12.12
CA LEU A 6 8.14 -0.70 12.16
C LEU A 6 6.88 -1.54 11.95
N GLY A 7 5.80 -1.19 12.63
CA GLY A 7 4.50 -1.82 12.49
C GLY A 7 3.34 -0.85 12.69
N PRO A 8 2.09 -1.35 12.81
CA PRO A 8 0.89 -0.53 12.90
C PRO A 8 0.85 0.42 14.11
N ASP A 9 1.65 0.17 15.15
CA ASP A 9 1.76 1.06 16.30
C ASP A 9 2.68 2.26 16.03
N ASP A 10 3.55 2.17 15.02
CA ASP A 10 4.49 3.21 14.62
C ASP A 10 3.93 4.11 13.51
N GLY A 11 2.89 3.68 12.78
CA GLY A 11 2.41 4.40 11.61
C GLY A 11 1.24 3.77 10.86
N GLU A 12 0.99 4.27 9.64
CA GLU A 12 -0.12 3.85 8.79
C GLU A 12 0.33 3.49 7.37
N LEU A 13 -0.31 2.45 6.83
CA LEU A 13 -0.21 2.07 5.42
C LEU A 13 -1.60 2.10 4.78
N VAL A 14 -1.81 3.07 3.89
CA VAL A 14 -3.12 3.35 3.29
C VAL A 14 -3.07 3.16 1.79
N LEU A 15 -4.03 2.40 1.26
CA LEU A 15 -4.31 2.32 -0.17
C LEU A 15 -5.54 3.14 -0.52
N THR A 16 -5.48 3.80 -1.68
CA THR A 16 -6.62 4.48 -2.28
C THR A 16 -6.89 3.97 -3.68
N THR A 17 -8.16 3.75 -3.98
CA THR A 17 -8.61 3.35 -5.32
C THR A 17 -9.32 4.49 -6.02
N ASP A 18 -9.32 4.48 -7.35
CA ASP A 18 -10.23 5.31 -8.14
C ASP A 18 -11.24 4.43 -8.90
N LYS A 19 -12.19 5.04 -9.60
CA LYS A 19 -13.32 4.40 -10.27
C LYS A 19 -13.48 4.90 -11.71
N THR A 20 -13.79 4.00 -12.62
CA THR A 20 -13.92 4.27 -14.06
C THR A 20 -15.12 3.55 -14.67
N GLY A 21 -15.46 3.91 -15.90
CA GLY A 21 -16.56 3.33 -16.68
C GLY A 21 -17.81 4.22 -16.77
N PRO A 22 -18.78 3.88 -17.63
CA PRO A 22 -19.99 4.66 -17.87
C PRO A 22 -20.81 4.99 -16.61
N ALA A 23 -20.81 4.09 -15.63
CA ALA A 23 -21.51 4.23 -14.36
C ALA A 23 -20.57 4.61 -13.20
N ALA A 24 -19.36 5.13 -13.44
CA ALA A 24 -18.39 5.46 -12.39
C ALA A 24 -18.96 6.36 -11.28
N LYS A 25 -19.89 7.26 -11.60
CA LYS A 25 -20.55 8.13 -10.61
C LYS A 25 -21.30 7.35 -9.52
N THR A 26 -21.72 6.11 -9.77
CA THR A 26 -22.46 5.31 -8.79
C THR A 26 -21.56 4.52 -7.83
N GLY A 27 -20.30 4.26 -8.19
CA GLY A 27 -19.37 3.50 -7.34
C GLY A 27 -18.64 4.35 -6.31
N HIS A 28 -17.84 3.71 -5.47
CA HIS A 28 -17.04 4.39 -4.44
C HIS A 28 -15.55 4.27 -4.73
N ARG A 29 -14.81 5.35 -4.44
CA ARG A 29 -13.36 5.31 -4.26
C ARG A 29 -13.09 4.86 -2.84
N LEU A 30 -12.38 3.75 -2.69
CA LEU A 30 -12.10 3.16 -1.38
C LEU A 30 -10.81 3.72 -0.79
N THR A 31 -10.85 3.99 0.51
CA THR A 31 -9.66 4.12 1.37
C THR A 31 -9.54 2.85 2.19
N ILE A 32 -8.39 2.20 2.13
CA ILE A 32 -8.12 0.87 2.68
C ILE A 32 -6.87 0.96 3.55
N THR A 33 -6.87 0.28 4.70
CA THR A 33 -5.70 0.16 5.59
C THR A 33 -5.44 -1.30 5.94
N PHE A 34 -4.31 -1.56 6.61
CA PHE A 34 -3.89 -2.87 7.10
C PHE A 34 -3.50 -2.75 8.57
N SER A 35 -4.03 -3.64 9.40
CA SER A 35 -3.67 -3.71 10.83
C SER A 35 -2.54 -4.71 11.13
N ASP A 36 -1.96 -5.32 10.10
CA ASP A 36 -0.83 -6.25 10.22
C ASP A 36 0.12 -6.04 9.02
N TRP A 37 1.18 -5.28 9.30
CA TRP A 37 2.29 -5.05 8.40
C TRP A 37 3.57 -4.92 9.21
N THR A 38 4.70 -5.20 8.57
CA THR A 38 6.03 -5.07 9.18
C THR A 38 6.98 -4.45 8.18
N GLY A 39 7.50 -3.28 8.50
CA GLY A 39 8.62 -2.65 7.81
C GLY A 39 9.92 -2.94 8.54
N THR A 40 11.02 -3.18 7.82
CA THR A 40 12.35 -3.24 8.41
C THR A 40 13.31 -2.33 7.67
N VAL A 41 14.23 -1.72 8.41
CA VAL A 41 15.34 -0.95 7.86
C VAL A 41 16.64 -1.44 8.49
N ASP A 42 17.55 -1.93 7.67
CA ASP A 42 18.88 -2.38 8.09
C ASP A 42 19.89 -1.26 7.89
N PHE A 43 20.74 -1.03 8.88
CA PHE A 43 21.73 0.05 8.90
C PHE A 43 23.17 -0.45 8.96
N ASP A 44 24.06 0.25 8.26
CA ASP A 44 25.50 0.25 8.51
C ASP A 44 25.90 1.61 9.13
N GLY A 45 26.19 1.60 10.42
CA GLY A 45 26.29 2.83 11.20
C GLY A 45 24.97 3.62 11.17
N THR A 46 24.97 4.79 10.54
CA THR A 46 23.78 5.63 10.38
C THR A 46 23.16 5.56 8.98
N GLU A 47 23.75 4.78 8.07
CA GLU A 47 23.32 4.71 6.68
C GLU A 47 22.38 3.52 6.46
N PRO A 48 21.16 3.73 5.92
CA PRO A 48 20.26 2.63 5.61
C PRO A 48 20.75 1.87 4.38
N THR A 49 20.86 0.55 4.51
CA THR A 49 21.42 -0.36 3.51
C THR A 49 20.37 -1.27 2.87
N ALA A 50 19.30 -1.59 3.61
CA ALA A 50 18.18 -2.36 3.09
C ALA A 50 16.87 -1.93 3.74
N VAL A 51 15.79 -1.97 2.97
CA VAL A 51 14.42 -1.71 3.41
C VAL A 51 13.53 -2.86 2.94
N SER A 52 12.69 -3.36 3.82
CA SER A 52 11.66 -4.33 3.45
C SER A 52 10.31 -3.95 4.04
N LEU A 53 9.23 -4.37 3.37
CA LEU A 53 7.86 -4.24 3.86
C LEU A 53 7.11 -5.54 3.57
N THR A 54 6.44 -6.08 4.58
CA THR A 54 5.50 -7.20 4.44
C THR A 54 4.14 -6.76 4.94
N VAL A 55 3.09 -7.01 4.15
CA VAL A 55 1.70 -6.66 4.49
C VAL A 55 0.87 -7.92 4.47
N VAL A 56 0.19 -8.23 5.57
CA VAL A 56 -0.69 -9.40 5.69
C VAL A 56 -2.08 -9.04 5.19
N LEU A 57 -2.51 -9.67 4.09
CA LEU A 57 -3.74 -9.30 3.41
C LEU A 57 -5.00 -9.53 4.24
N GLU A 58 -5.01 -10.52 5.12
CA GLU A 58 -6.19 -10.78 5.98
C GLU A 58 -6.47 -9.59 6.94
N SER A 59 -5.49 -8.74 7.22
CA SER A 59 -5.68 -7.53 8.04
C SER A 59 -6.32 -6.35 7.30
N LEU A 60 -6.62 -6.52 6.00
CA LEU A 60 -7.21 -5.48 5.16
C LEU A 60 -8.54 -4.99 5.74
N THR A 61 -8.66 -3.68 5.92
CA THR A 61 -9.88 -3.00 6.36
C THR A 61 -10.25 -1.88 5.39
N VAL A 62 -11.52 -1.82 4.98
CA VAL A 62 -12.07 -0.70 4.20
C VAL A 62 -12.52 0.39 5.16
N LEU A 63 -11.77 1.49 5.23
CA LEU A 63 -12.06 2.61 6.14
C LEU A 63 -13.25 3.44 5.65
N SER A 64 -13.23 3.84 4.38
CA SER A 64 -14.26 4.68 3.78
C SER A 64 -14.44 4.36 2.30
N GLY A 65 -15.57 4.82 1.77
CA GLY A 65 -15.80 4.88 0.34
C GLY A 65 -16.49 6.18 -0.02
N GLU A 66 -15.96 6.85 -1.06
CA GLU A 66 -16.34 8.21 -1.40
C GLU A 66 -16.80 8.37 -2.85
N GLY A 67 -17.62 9.39 -3.07
CA GLY A 67 -18.08 9.80 -4.40
C GLY A 67 -19.18 8.93 -5.00
N GLY A 68 -19.67 7.90 -4.29
CA GLY A 68 -20.89 7.17 -4.64
C GLY A 68 -22.16 7.96 -4.30
N LEU A 69 -23.33 7.46 -4.70
CA LEU A 69 -24.60 8.16 -4.51
C LEU A 69 -25.01 8.30 -3.04
N THR A 70 -24.61 7.34 -2.21
CA THR A 70 -24.85 7.31 -0.77
C THR A 70 -23.55 6.95 -0.03
N PRO A 71 -23.40 7.34 1.25
CA PRO A 71 -22.30 6.83 2.07
C PRO A 71 -22.30 5.30 2.12
N MET A 72 -21.12 4.68 2.17
CA MET A 72 -21.02 3.24 2.34
C MET A 72 -21.48 2.80 3.73
N THR A 73 -22.40 1.84 3.75
CA THR A 73 -22.83 1.11 4.94
C THR A 73 -21.78 0.08 5.37
N ALA A 74 -21.87 -0.41 6.61
CA ALA A 74 -20.96 -1.45 7.10
C ALA A 74 -21.02 -2.77 6.28
N PRO A 75 -22.21 -3.28 5.88
CA PRO A 75 -22.29 -4.44 4.99
C PRO A 75 -21.61 -4.23 3.63
N GLU A 76 -21.74 -3.03 3.04
CA GLU A 76 -21.07 -2.71 1.78
C GLU A 76 -19.54 -2.68 1.92
N LYS A 77 -19.02 -2.13 3.03
CA LYS A 77 -17.57 -2.16 3.32
C LYS A 77 -17.07 -3.60 3.48
N ALA A 78 -17.82 -4.47 4.15
CA ALA A 78 -17.48 -5.89 4.30
C ALA A 78 -17.47 -6.63 2.95
N MET A 79 -18.42 -6.32 2.07
CA MET A 79 -18.45 -6.86 0.71
C MET A 79 -17.28 -6.35 -0.13
N ALA A 80 -16.96 -5.06 -0.04
CA ALA A 80 -15.81 -4.47 -0.71
C ALA A 80 -14.48 -5.10 -0.25
N ARG A 81 -14.31 -5.32 1.06
CA ARG A 81 -13.17 -6.09 1.62
C ARG A 81 -13.08 -7.48 0.98
N THR A 82 -14.18 -8.21 0.95
CA THR A 82 -14.23 -9.56 0.37
C THR A 82 -13.81 -9.56 -1.11
N ASN A 83 -14.29 -8.57 -1.88
CA ASN A 83 -13.94 -8.44 -3.29
C ASN A 83 -12.47 -8.05 -3.51
N ALA A 84 -11.92 -7.19 -2.65
CA ALA A 84 -10.50 -6.83 -2.67
C ALA A 84 -9.61 -8.06 -2.41
N LEU A 85 -9.90 -8.84 -1.35
CA LEU A 85 -9.14 -10.06 -1.02
C LEU A 85 -9.18 -11.10 -2.15
N LYS A 86 -10.36 -11.29 -2.77
CA LYS A 86 -10.50 -12.17 -3.94
C LYS A 86 -9.69 -11.65 -5.14
N SER A 87 -9.72 -10.35 -5.40
CA SER A 87 -8.96 -9.72 -6.49
C SER A 87 -7.45 -9.86 -6.28
N LEU A 88 -6.98 -9.75 -5.04
CA LEU A 88 -5.59 -9.95 -4.64
C LEU A 88 -5.18 -11.43 -4.53
N LYS A 89 -6.12 -12.37 -4.71
CA LYS A 89 -5.90 -13.83 -4.56
C LYS A 89 -5.33 -14.19 -3.17
N ALA A 90 -5.81 -13.52 -2.13
CA ALA A 90 -5.25 -13.61 -0.77
C ALA A 90 -5.20 -15.04 -0.20
N SER A 91 -6.12 -15.93 -0.59
CA SER A 91 -6.09 -17.33 -0.15
C SER A 91 -4.88 -18.12 -0.65
N LYS A 92 -4.30 -17.72 -1.79
CA LYS A 92 -3.10 -18.36 -2.37
C LYS A 92 -1.83 -17.56 -2.07
N PHE A 93 -1.94 -16.24 -2.00
CA PHE A 93 -0.83 -15.33 -1.77
C PHE A 93 -1.22 -14.39 -0.62
N PRO A 94 -1.00 -14.80 0.64
CA PRO A 94 -1.53 -14.09 1.81
C PRO A 94 -0.80 -12.78 2.13
N GLN A 95 0.31 -12.50 1.46
CA GLN A 95 1.16 -11.34 1.73
C GLN A 95 1.45 -10.56 0.44
N ILE A 96 1.59 -9.25 0.61
CA ILE A 96 2.29 -8.36 -0.33
C ILE A 96 3.66 -8.08 0.29
N THR A 97 4.73 -8.14 -0.52
CA THR A 97 6.09 -7.87 -0.05
C THR A 97 6.80 -6.86 -0.94
N TYR A 98 7.62 -6.03 -0.32
CA TYR A 98 8.59 -5.16 -0.98
C TYR A 98 9.97 -5.39 -0.38
N ARG A 99 11.00 -5.44 -1.22
CA ARG A 99 12.39 -5.53 -0.79
C ARG A 99 13.25 -4.60 -1.64
N SER A 100 14.03 -3.74 -1.00
CA SER A 100 15.00 -2.92 -1.71
C SER A 100 16.13 -3.79 -2.27
N THR A 101 16.59 -3.39 -3.45
CA THR A 101 17.79 -3.86 -4.15
C THR A 101 18.87 -2.78 -4.19
N GLY A 102 18.49 -1.52 -3.96
CA GLY A 102 19.38 -0.40 -3.75
C GLY A 102 18.71 0.67 -2.88
N VAL A 103 19.52 1.34 -2.07
CA VAL A 103 19.13 2.50 -1.28
C VAL A 103 20.09 3.61 -1.65
N SER A 104 19.58 4.78 -2.03
CA SER A 104 20.41 5.92 -2.41
C SER A 104 19.88 7.20 -1.79
N PRO A 105 20.75 8.04 -1.21
CA PRO A 105 20.32 9.31 -0.65
C PRO A 105 19.79 10.22 -1.77
N VAL A 106 18.72 10.95 -1.46
CA VAL A 106 18.17 12.03 -2.29
C VAL A 106 17.87 13.24 -1.39
N ASP A 107 17.49 14.37 -1.99
CA ASP A 107 17.09 15.52 -1.19
C ASP A 107 15.87 15.18 -0.32
N GLY A 108 16.00 15.41 0.99
CA GLY A 108 14.95 15.11 1.97
C GLY A 108 14.68 13.64 2.28
N GLY A 109 15.55 12.69 1.88
CA GLY A 109 15.39 11.28 2.26
C GLY A 109 16.15 10.29 1.37
N TYR A 110 15.48 9.21 0.98
CA TYR A 110 16.09 8.10 0.23
C TYR A 110 15.23 7.64 -0.94
N ARG A 111 15.90 7.31 -2.05
CA ARG A 111 15.32 6.56 -3.15
C ARG A 111 15.59 5.08 -2.95
N LEU A 112 14.53 4.29 -2.99
CA LEU A 112 14.58 2.84 -2.89
C LEU A 112 14.31 2.26 -4.28
N ASP A 113 15.31 1.62 -4.87
CA ASP A 113 15.09 0.70 -5.98
C ASP A 113 14.77 -0.67 -5.39
N GLY A 114 13.67 -1.30 -5.77
CA GLY A 114 13.27 -2.56 -5.16
C GLY A 114 12.37 -3.43 -6.01
N GLU A 115 11.99 -4.56 -5.42
CA GLU A 115 11.10 -5.55 -5.99
C GLU A 115 9.80 -5.58 -5.17
N LEU A 116 8.67 -5.38 -5.86
CA LEU A 116 7.33 -5.49 -5.30
C LEU A 116 6.69 -6.80 -5.76
N THR A 117 6.25 -7.62 -4.82
CA THR A 117 5.52 -8.86 -5.08
C THR A 117 4.06 -8.72 -4.66
N VAL A 118 3.15 -8.86 -5.62
CA VAL A 118 1.69 -8.84 -5.39
C VAL A 118 1.07 -10.04 -6.10
N ALA A 119 0.23 -10.80 -5.39
CA ALA A 119 -0.50 -11.96 -5.94
C ALA A 119 0.41 -12.96 -6.71
N GLY A 120 1.63 -13.16 -6.20
CA GLY A 120 2.63 -14.08 -6.77
C GLY A 120 3.41 -13.55 -7.97
N LYS A 121 3.22 -12.28 -8.36
CA LYS A 121 4.02 -11.62 -9.41
C LYS A 121 4.94 -10.58 -8.81
N THR A 122 6.22 -10.67 -9.14
CA THR A 122 7.26 -9.70 -8.76
C THR A 122 7.53 -8.74 -9.91
N ILE A 123 7.62 -7.45 -9.61
CA ILE A 123 8.01 -6.39 -10.55
C ILE A 123 9.04 -5.47 -9.90
N GLY A 124 9.88 -4.83 -10.71
CA GLY A 124 10.69 -3.70 -10.25
C GLY A 124 9.78 -2.53 -9.87
N LYS A 125 10.05 -1.93 -8.71
CA LYS A 125 9.30 -0.79 -8.18
C LYS A 125 10.26 0.14 -7.45
N GLN A 126 10.41 1.36 -7.96
CA GLN A 126 11.11 2.43 -7.27
C GLN A 126 10.14 3.20 -6.37
N VAL A 127 10.59 3.58 -5.17
CA VAL A 127 9.83 4.39 -4.21
C VAL A 127 10.77 5.42 -3.59
N ASP A 128 10.36 6.68 -3.62
CA ASP A 128 11.03 7.74 -2.86
C ASP A 128 10.40 7.84 -1.48
N VAL A 129 11.26 7.91 -0.47
CA VAL A 129 10.92 8.02 0.94
C VAL A 129 11.46 9.34 1.46
N THR A 130 10.59 10.16 2.02
CA THR A 130 10.96 11.39 2.72
C THR A 130 11.24 11.07 4.18
N VAL A 131 12.30 11.68 4.73
CA VAL A 131 12.70 11.54 6.13
C VAL A 131 12.85 12.94 6.72
N GLY A 132 12.02 13.26 7.71
CA GLY A 132 12.10 14.49 8.49
C GLY A 132 12.63 14.21 9.90
N GLU A 133 13.60 15.00 10.37
CA GLU A 133 14.00 14.93 11.78
C GLU A 133 12.96 15.63 12.65
N THR A 134 12.65 15.01 13.79
CA THR A 134 11.75 15.54 14.82
C THR A 134 12.51 15.64 16.14
N GLY A 135 11.92 16.29 17.14
CA GLY A 135 12.53 16.36 18.48
C GLY A 135 12.71 15.00 19.18
N SER A 136 12.03 13.95 18.71
CA SER A 136 11.99 12.63 19.34
C SER A 136 12.49 11.48 18.44
N GLY A 137 12.98 11.78 17.24
CA GLY A 137 13.38 10.78 16.25
C GLY A 137 13.09 11.25 14.83
N TRP A 138 12.50 10.40 14.00
CA TRP A 138 12.26 10.69 12.59
C TRP A 138 10.80 10.47 12.20
N ASP A 139 10.33 11.30 11.28
CA ASP A 139 9.08 11.13 10.56
C ASP A 139 9.41 10.62 9.16
N VAL A 140 8.82 9.50 8.76
CA VAL A 140 9.11 8.83 7.49
C VAL A 140 7.83 8.73 6.68
N ALA A 141 7.87 9.18 5.43
CA ALA A 141 6.70 9.17 4.56
C ALA A 141 7.03 8.69 3.14
N ALA A 142 6.09 8.01 2.51
CA ALA A 142 6.20 7.63 1.10
C ALA A 142 4.84 7.66 0.41
N ALA A 143 4.85 7.99 -0.88
CA ALA A 143 3.66 7.91 -1.72
C ALA A 143 4.03 7.31 -3.08
N THR A 144 3.21 6.37 -3.56
CA THR A 144 3.43 5.77 -4.88
C THR A 144 2.14 5.19 -5.46
N THR A 145 2.16 4.81 -6.74
CA THR A 145 1.03 4.14 -7.41
C THR A 145 1.44 2.77 -7.92
N VAL A 146 0.53 1.80 -7.89
CA VAL A 146 0.74 0.46 -8.45
C VAL A 146 -0.41 0.13 -9.39
N SER A 147 -0.09 -0.24 -10.64
CA SER A 147 -1.07 -0.72 -11.62
C SER A 147 -1.39 -2.19 -11.37
N HIS A 148 -2.68 -2.52 -11.31
CA HIS A 148 -3.13 -3.92 -11.28
C HIS A 148 -2.57 -4.71 -12.47
N LYS A 149 -2.66 -4.18 -13.69
CA LYS A 149 -2.12 -4.85 -14.88
C LYS A 149 -0.62 -5.11 -14.78
N ALA A 150 0.15 -4.15 -14.26
CA ALA A 150 1.60 -4.32 -14.09
C ALA A 150 1.90 -5.52 -13.17
N VAL A 151 1.11 -5.72 -12.11
CA VAL A 151 1.21 -6.90 -11.22
C VAL A 151 0.36 -8.10 -11.67
N GLY A 152 -0.17 -8.10 -12.91
CA GLY A 152 -0.89 -9.24 -13.49
C GLY A 152 -2.29 -9.47 -12.92
N LEU A 153 -2.86 -8.47 -12.26
CA LEU A 153 -4.23 -8.45 -11.76
C LEU A 153 -5.17 -7.77 -12.75
N LYS A 154 -6.44 -8.18 -12.71
CA LYS A 154 -7.53 -7.47 -13.40
C LYS A 154 -8.24 -6.60 -12.38
N PRO A 155 -8.44 -5.29 -12.63
CA PRO A 155 -9.25 -4.46 -11.75
C PRO A 155 -10.64 -5.04 -11.55
N TYR A 156 -11.16 -4.92 -10.33
CA TYR A 156 -12.51 -5.37 -10.01
C TYR A 156 -13.56 -4.60 -10.82
N SER A 157 -14.60 -5.29 -11.29
CA SER A 157 -15.64 -4.70 -12.13
C SER A 157 -17.03 -5.28 -11.85
N LEU A 158 -18.05 -4.44 -11.98
CA LEU A 158 -19.47 -4.76 -11.85
C LEU A 158 -20.24 -4.37 -13.12
N ALA A 159 -21.48 -4.87 -13.23
CA ALA A 159 -22.43 -4.51 -14.29
C ALA A 159 -21.82 -4.61 -15.69
N MET A 160 -21.19 -5.75 -16.01
CA MET A 160 -20.49 -6.00 -17.27
C MET A 160 -19.44 -4.93 -17.63
N GLY A 161 -18.84 -4.32 -16.61
CA GLY A 161 -17.81 -3.29 -16.76
C GLY A 161 -18.35 -1.85 -16.83
N ALA A 162 -19.64 -1.63 -16.58
CA ALA A 162 -20.17 -0.27 -16.45
C ALA A 162 -19.55 0.47 -15.25
N LEU A 163 -19.19 -0.25 -14.20
CA LEU A 163 -18.46 0.26 -13.03
C LEU A 163 -17.20 -0.57 -12.81
N LYS A 164 -16.04 0.08 -12.74
CA LYS A 164 -14.74 -0.57 -12.54
C LYS A 164 -13.91 0.20 -11.53
N VAL A 165 -13.10 -0.53 -10.76
CA VAL A 165 -11.94 0.07 -10.09
C VAL A 165 -10.95 0.49 -11.17
N ALA A 166 -10.31 1.65 -11.01
CA ALA A 166 -9.24 2.10 -11.88
C ALA A 166 -8.06 1.11 -11.85
N ASP A 167 -7.23 1.15 -12.89
CA ASP A 167 -6.07 0.26 -12.95
C ASP A 167 -5.04 0.60 -11.87
N GLU A 168 -4.83 1.89 -11.62
CA GLU A 168 -3.90 2.38 -10.62
C GLU A 168 -4.51 2.40 -9.22
N VAL A 169 -3.71 1.94 -8.25
CA VAL A 169 -3.97 2.02 -6.83
C VAL A 169 -2.91 2.91 -6.22
N GLY A 170 -3.33 3.97 -5.54
CA GLY A 170 -2.43 4.80 -4.75
C GLY A 170 -2.07 4.11 -3.44
N LEU A 171 -0.83 4.29 -3.00
CA LEU A 171 -0.30 3.88 -1.71
C LEU A 171 0.27 5.11 -1.03
N ARG A 172 -0.05 5.29 0.24
CA ARG A 172 0.56 6.24 1.15
C ARG A 172 1.03 5.51 2.39
N PHE A 173 2.24 5.82 2.82
CA PHE A 173 2.86 5.31 4.02
C PHE A 173 3.34 6.47 4.87
N HIS A 174 3.16 6.34 6.17
CA HIS A 174 3.72 7.23 7.18
C HIS A 174 4.10 6.42 8.41
N ALA A 175 5.24 6.73 9.04
CA ALA A 175 5.61 6.17 10.33
C ALA A 175 6.53 7.12 11.12
N ALA A 176 6.43 7.06 12.44
CA ALA A 176 7.34 7.71 13.37
C ALA A 176 8.37 6.69 13.88
N VAL A 177 9.65 7.02 13.78
CA VAL A 177 10.76 6.21 14.28
C VAL A 177 11.35 6.90 15.49
N SER A 178 11.34 6.26 16.66
CA SER A 178 11.96 6.83 17.86
C SER A 178 13.48 6.75 17.80
N LYS A 179 14.16 7.74 18.38
CA LYS A 179 15.63 7.79 18.48
C LYS A 179 16.22 6.77 19.45
#